data_AF-C4TA86-F1
#
_entry.id   AF-C4TA86-F1
#
_cell.length_a   1.000
_cell.length_b   1.000
_cell.length_c   1.000
_cell.angle_alpha   90.00
_cell.angle_beta   90.00
_cell.angle_gamma   90.00
#
_symmetry.space_group_name_H-M   'P 1'
#
loop_
_entity.id
_entity.type
_entity.pdbx_description
1 polymer ?
#
loop_
_entity_poly.entity_id
_entity_poly.type
_entity_poly.pdbx_seq_one_letter_code
_entity_poly.pdbx_strand_id
1 'polypeptide(L)'
;HTQAAAGVAGVIKMVMAMRHGMMPRTLHVGEPSHHVDWSAGAVSLLTEERAWPEVDRPRRAAVSSFGISGTNAHVVLEQGPVENADEPVEPTGDVLVPWVVSAKTESGLMGQARRLVDVVSGERPVDVGFSLATGRASFEHRAVVVGRDREALLAGVESIVHDAAVPGVIRAVAGAAKSPVFVFSGEGAQWVGMARGLLEGSPVFAGRMAECAAVLERYVDWSLLAVVRGEEGAPCLDRVDVGQPVLFAVMVSLAAVWESYGVRPSAVVG
;
A
#
# COMPACT_ATOMS: atom_id res chain seq x y z
N HIS A 1 20.46 -22.66 23.23
CA HIS A 1 20.41 -21.50 24.16
C HIS A 1 21.17 -20.34 23.51
N THR A 2 20.50 -19.24 23.17
CA THR A 2 21.05 -18.11 22.38
C THR A 2 21.69 -17.01 23.25
N GLN A 3 22.16 -17.36 24.45
CA GLN A 3 22.85 -16.46 25.39
C GLN A 3 22.05 -15.16 25.62
N ALA A 4 22.63 -14.00 25.30
CA ALA A 4 22.00 -12.70 25.49
C ALA A 4 20.63 -12.57 24.80
N ALA A 5 20.38 -13.31 23.71
CA ALA A 5 19.11 -13.30 23.00
C ALA A 5 18.09 -14.35 23.52
N ALA A 6 18.40 -15.09 24.59
CA ALA A 6 17.53 -16.17 25.07
C ALA A 6 16.17 -15.67 25.55
N GLY A 7 16.13 -14.56 26.29
CA GLY A 7 14.88 -13.97 26.78
C GLY A 7 13.97 -13.54 25.63
N VAL A 8 14.50 -12.76 24.67
CA VAL A 8 13.71 -12.28 23.52
C VAL A 8 13.29 -13.42 22.58
N ALA A 9 14.10 -14.47 22.43
CA ALA A 9 13.69 -15.66 21.68
C ALA A 9 12.46 -16.34 22.32
N GLY A 10 12.38 -16.39 23.65
CA GLY A 10 11.19 -16.86 24.37
C GLY A 10 9.96 -15.97 24.13
N VAL A 11 10.16 -14.65 24.11
CA VAL A 11 9.09 -13.69 23.79
C VAL A 11 8.58 -13.90 22.36
N ILE A 12 9.47 -13.99 21.36
CA ILE A 12 9.11 -14.23 19.96
C ILE A 12 8.32 -15.55 19.83
N LYS A 13 8.80 -16.63 20.46
CA LYS A 13 8.09 -17.92 20.48
C LYS A 13 6.64 -17.74 20.95
N MET A 14 6.45 -17.03 22.07
CA MET A 14 5.12 -16.91 22.66
C MET A 14 4.20 -15.95 21.91
N VAL A 15 4.72 -14.85 21.35
CA VAL A 15 3.96 -13.96 20.47
C VAL A 15 3.48 -14.69 19.22
N MET A 16 4.35 -15.50 18.59
CA MET A 16 3.96 -16.31 17.44
C MET A 16 2.95 -17.39 17.82
N ALA A 17 3.13 -18.06 18.97
CA ALA A 17 2.17 -19.03 19.48
C ALA A 17 0.77 -18.42 19.70
N MET A 18 0.69 -17.19 20.24
CA MET A 18 -0.57 -16.46 20.40
C MET A 18 -1.20 -16.08 19.06
N ARG A 19 -0.39 -15.57 18.11
CA ARG A 19 -0.84 -15.16 16.77
C ARG A 19 -1.43 -16.32 15.97
N HIS A 20 -0.83 -17.50 16.09
CA HIS A 20 -1.29 -18.71 15.39
C HIS A 20 -2.28 -19.55 16.20
N GLY A 21 -2.57 -19.19 17.46
CA GLY A 21 -3.43 -19.98 18.33
C GLY A 21 -2.91 -21.40 18.59
N MET A 22 -1.59 -21.59 18.55
CA MET A 22 -0.94 -22.91 18.63
C MET A 22 0.24 -22.88 19.60
N MET A 23 0.31 -23.85 20.49
CA MET A 23 1.41 -24.00 21.45
C MET A 23 2.43 -25.00 20.90
N PRO A 24 3.65 -24.55 20.52
CA PRO A 24 4.66 -25.43 19.92
C PRO A 24 5.36 -26.30 20.98
N ARG A 25 5.55 -27.58 20.66
CA ARG A 25 6.19 -28.54 21.56
C ARG A 25 7.58 -28.12 22.00
N THR A 26 7.95 -28.53 23.21
CA THR A 26 9.35 -28.58 23.63
C THR A 26 10.01 -29.85 23.08
N LEU A 27 11.22 -29.71 22.56
CA LEU A 27 11.97 -30.83 22.00
C LEU A 27 12.82 -31.51 23.07
N HIS A 28 13.26 -32.74 22.76
CA HIS A 28 14.17 -33.55 23.59
C HIS A 28 13.64 -33.90 24.99
N VAL A 29 12.31 -33.92 25.15
CA VAL A 29 11.65 -34.50 26.32
C VAL A 29 11.29 -35.94 26.00
N GLY A 30 12.26 -36.84 26.16
CA GLY A 30 12.02 -38.29 26.09
C GLY A 30 11.40 -38.79 27.39
N GLU A 31 12.12 -38.62 28.49
CA GLU A 31 11.65 -38.87 29.85
C GLU A 31 11.79 -37.59 30.68
N PRO A 32 10.73 -37.13 31.40
CA PRO A 32 10.82 -35.97 32.28
C PRO A 32 11.86 -36.17 33.40
N SER A 33 12.56 -35.11 33.80
CA SER A 33 13.57 -35.19 34.85
C SER A 33 12.98 -35.70 36.18
N HIS A 34 13.64 -36.70 36.78
CA HIS A 34 13.28 -37.24 38.11
C HIS A 34 13.58 -36.27 39.28
N HIS A 35 14.30 -35.17 39.02
CA HIS A 35 14.60 -34.15 40.03
C HIS A 35 13.43 -33.18 40.27
N VAL A 36 12.33 -33.32 39.53
CA VAL A 36 11.12 -32.50 39.65
C VAL A 36 9.94 -33.43 39.94
N ASP A 37 9.16 -33.10 40.97
CA ASP A 37 7.90 -33.80 41.24
C ASP A 37 6.80 -33.26 40.31
N TRP A 38 6.53 -34.01 39.24
CA TRP A 38 5.49 -33.68 38.26
C TRP A 38 4.08 -34.08 38.74
N SER A 39 3.94 -34.86 39.81
CA SER A 39 2.65 -35.38 40.27
C SER A 39 1.77 -34.33 40.96
N ALA A 40 2.36 -33.21 41.40
CA ALA A 40 1.66 -32.08 42.01
C ALA A 40 0.66 -31.36 41.07
N GLY A 41 0.66 -31.66 39.76
CA GLY A 41 -0.44 -31.38 38.83
C GLY A 41 -0.59 -29.93 38.33
N ALA A 42 0.11 -28.95 38.90
CA ALA A 42 0.00 -27.55 38.49
C ALA A 42 0.78 -27.19 37.20
N VAL A 43 1.72 -28.03 36.76
CA VAL A 43 2.56 -27.79 35.58
C VAL A 43 2.75 -29.08 34.79
N SER A 44 2.61 -29.00 33.46
CA SER A 44 2.85 -30.11 32.54
C SER A 44 3.82 -29.70 31.42
N LEU A 45 4.71 -30.60 31.02
CA LEU A 45 5.56 -30.40 29.85
C LEU A 45 4.73 -30.46 28.56
N LEU A 46 5.06 -29.58 27.61
CA LEU A 46 4.40 -29.52 26.31
C LEU A 46 5.14 -30.41 25.30
N THR A 47 5.00 -31.73 25.42
CA THR A 47 5.72 -32.71 24.58
C THR A 47 5.19 -32.80 23.15
N GLU A 48 3.95 -32.37 22.95
CA GLU A 48 3.27 -32.34 21.66
C GLU A 48 2.77 -30.93 21.34
N GLU A 49 2.72 -30.62 20.05
CA GLU A 49 2.10 -29.40 19.58
C GLU A 49 0.58 -29.52 19.79
N ARG A 50 -0.05 -28.44 20.23
CA ARG A 50 -1.50 -28.43 20.44
C ARG A 50 -2.10 -27.05 20.22
N ALA A 51 -3.38 -27.03 19.86
CA ALA A 51 -4.17 -25.82 19.86
C ALA A 51 -4.12 -25.13 21.23
N TRP A 52 -3.94 -23.81 21.21
CA TRP A 52 -4.05 -22.98 22.39
C TRP A 52 -5.53 -22.76 22.69
N PRO A 53 -6.06 -23.30 23.81
CA PRO A 53 -7.49 -23.26 24.09
C PRO A 53 -8.05 -21.84 24.03
N GLU A 54 -9.19 -21.70 23.35
CA GLU A 54 -9.98 -20.49 23.38
C GLU A 54 -10.93 -20.54 24.57
N VAL A 55 -10.84 -19.51 25.38
CA VAL A 55 -11.61 -19.33 26.61
C VAL A 55 -12.07 -17.88 26.65
N ASP A 56 -12.99 -17.54 27.54
CA ASP A 56 -13.51 -16.18 27.72
C ASP A 56 -12.50 -15.24 28.42
N ARG A 57 -11.28 -15.18 27.88
CA ARG A 57 -10.20 -14.27 28.26
C ARG A 57 -9.06 -14.34 27.22
N PRO A 58 -8.25 -13.27 27.09
CA PRO A 58 -7.06 -13.29 26.23
C PRO A 58 -6.09 -14.40 26.62
N ARG A 59 -5.40 -14.97 25.62
CA ARG A 59 -4.30 -15.90 25.86
C ARG A 59 -3.19 -15.18 26.63
N ARG A 60 -2.68 -15.81 27.69
CA ARG A 60 -1.58 -15.29 28.51
C ARG A 60 -0.47 -16.32 28.64
N ALA A 61 0.77 -15.87 28.57
CA ALA A 61 1.94 -16.69 28.86
C ALA A 61 2.99 -15.88 29.59
N ALA A 62 3.94 -16.57 30.24
CA ALA A 62 5.07 -15.93 30.87
C ALA A 62 6.38 -16.42 30.25
N VAL A 63 7.36 -15.52 30.19
CA VAL A 63 8.73 -15.82 29.76
C VAL A 63 9.67 -15.48 30.91
N SER A 64 10.39 -16.50 31.39
CA SER A 64 11.42 -16.35 32.43
C SER A 64 12.81 -16.45 31.81
N SER A 65 13.74 -15.62 32.25
CA SER A 65 15.16 -15.69 31.88
C SER A 65 16.04 -15.49 33.11
N PHE A 66 16.98 -16.42 33.31
CA PHE A 66 17.84 -16.46 34.50
C PHE A 66 19.30 -16.41 34.03
N GLY A 67 19.97 -15.29 34.32
CA GLY A 67 21.35 -15.05 33.94
C GLY A 67 22.33 -15.72 34.91
N ILE A 68 23.51 -16.09 34.42
CA ILE A 68 24.56 -16.71 35.25
C ILE A 68 25.06 -15.79 36.38
N SER A 69 24.91 -14.48 36.24
CA SER A 69 25.20 -13.50 37.28
C SER A 69 24.22 -13.55 38.47
N GLY A 70 23.14 -14.33 38.36
CA GLY A 70 22.03 -14.34 39.31
C GLY A 70 20.92 -13.33 39.02
N THR A 71 21.05 -12.52 37.97
CA THR A 71 20.00 -11.58 37.55
C THR A 71 18.86 -12.32 36.85
N ASN A 72 17.64 -12.14 37.34
CA ASN A 72 16.44 -12.80 36.84
C ASN A 72 15.47 -11.79 36.24
N ALA A 73 14.83 -12.16 35.14
CA ALA A 73 13.73 -11.41 34.52
C ALA A 73 12.53 -12.33 34.28
N HIS A 74 11.33 -11.79 34.49
CA HIS A 74 10.06 -12.47 34.25
C HIS A 74 9.09 -11.49 33.59
N VAL A 75 8.55 -11.87 32.43
CA VAL A 75 7.62 -11.05 31.66
C VAL A 75 6.34 -11.83 31.45
N VAL A 76 5.21 -11.19 31.70
CA VAL A 76 3.88 -11.70 31.36
C VAL A 76 3.44 -11.06 30.04
N LEU A 77 3.04 -11.91 29.10
CA LEU A 77 2.53 -11.54 27.79
C LEU A 77 1.03 -11.82 27.75
N GLU A 78 0.28 -10.91 27.15
CA GLU A 78 -1.15 -11.05 26.90
C GLU A 78 -1.42 -10.82 25.41
N GLN A 79 -2.30 -11.64 24.84
CA GLN A 79 -2.79 -11.46 23.48
C GLN A 79 -3.49 -10.10 23.36
N GLY A 80 -3.09 -9.30 22.35
CA GLY A 80 -3.77 -8.05 22.03
C GLY A 80 -5.22 -8.27 21.58
N PRO A 81 -6.02 -7.20 21.46
CA PRO A 81 -7.37 -7.30 20.92
C PRO A 81 -7.34 -8.01 19.56
N VAL A 82 -8.24 -8.97 19.36
CA VAL A 82 -8.48 -9.53 18.04
C VAL A 82 -9.25 -8.47 17.28
N GLU A 83 -8.56 -7.69 16.45
CA GLU A 83 -9.21 -6.90 15.42
C GLU A 83 -9.86 -7.89 14.46
N ASN A 84 -11.17 -8.04 14.54
CA ASN A 84 -11.93 -8.60 13.43
C ASN A 84 -11.68 -7.63 12.29
N ALA A 85 -10.85 -8.03 11.32
CA ALA A 85 -10.72 -7.28 10.10
C ALA A 85 -12.14 -7.11 9.55
N ASP A 86 -12.61 -5.87 9.45
CA ASP A 86 -13.88 -5.59 8.79
C ASP A 86 -13.86 -6.27 7.42
N GLU A 87 -15.04 -6.71 6.96
CA GLU A 87 -15.13 -7.29 5.62
C GLU A 87 -14.47 -6.33 4.63
N PRO A 88 -13.47 -6.82 3.85
CA PRO A 88 -12.73 -5.95 2.97
C PRO A 88 -13.70 -5.28 2.00
N VAL A 89 -13.77 -3.95 2.03
CA VAL A 89 -14.52 -3.22 1.02
C VAL A 89 -13.78 -3.47 -0.30
N GLU A 90 -14.45 -4.18 -1.22
CA GLU A 90 -13.95 -4.35 -2.58
C GLU A 90 -13.92 -2.97 -3.24
N PRO A 91 -12.78 -2.55 -3.82
CA PRO A 91 -12.76 -1.35 -4.62
C PRO A 91 -13.77 -1.50 -5.75
N THR A 92 -14.70 -0.55 -5.85
CA THR A 92 -15.69 -0.55 -6.93
C THR A 92 -15.00 -0.16 -8.24
N GLY A 93 -14.81 -1.14 -9.13
CA GLY A 93 -14.37 -0.91 -10.52
C GLY A 93 -12.94 -1.34 -10.83
N ASP A 94 -12.54 -1.13 -12.08
CA ASP A 94 -11.22 -1.45 -12.62
C ASP A 94 -10.22 -0.32 -12.32
N VAL A 95 -9.61 -0.37 -11.12
CA VAL A 95 -8.75 0.69 -10.58
C VAL A 95 -7.29 0.44 -10.95
N LEU A 96 -6.63 1.46 -11.51
CA LEU A 96 -5.17 1.44 -11.69
C LEU A 96 -4.48 1.54 -10.32
N VAL A 97 -3.66 0.55 -10.00
CA VAL A 97 -2.91 0.49 -8.74
C VAL A 97 -1.41 0.67 -9.01
N PRO A 98 -0.73 1.61 -8.35
CA PRO A 98 0.72 1.72 -8.40
C PRO A 98 1.37 0.80 -7.34
N TRP A 99 2.28 -0.07 -7.78
CA TRP A 99 3.22 -0.77 -6.90
C TRP A 99 4.57 -0.09 -6.93
N VAL A 100 4.94 0.51 -5.80
CA VAL A 100 6.19 1.27 -5.65
C VAL A 100 7.23 0.41 -4.94
N VAL A 101 8.36 0.16 -5.59
CA VAL A 101 9.48 -0.58 -5.01
C VAL A 101 10.71 0.32 -4.99
N SER A 102 11.46 0.29 -3.89
CA SER A 102 12.70 1.06 -3.79
C SER A 102 13.82 0.35 -3.04
N ALA A 103 15.06 0.73 -3.33
CA ALA A 103 16.24 0.26 -2.64
C ALA A 103 17.39 1.29 -2.71
N LYS A 104 18.41 1.11 -1.87
CA LYS A 104 19.62 1.94 -1.86
C LYS A 104 20.56 1.66 -3.03
N THR A 105 20.38 0.53 -3.72
CA THR A 105 21.17 0.12 -4.88
C THR A 105 20.26 -0.52 -5.91
N GLU A 106 20.71 -0.54 -7.16
CA GLU A 106 20.03 -1.23 -8.26
C GLU A 106 19.89 -2.74 -8.00
N SER A 107 20.94 -3.40 -7.51
CA SER A 107 20.88 -4.82 -7.11
C SER A 107 19.89 -5.08 -5.98
N GLY A 108 19.77 -4.13 -5.05
CA GLY A 108 18.77 -4.17 -3.98
C GLY A 108 17.35 -4.03 -4.51
N LEU A 109 17.14 -3.22 -5.55
CA LEU A 109 15.84 -3.04 -6.20
C LEU A 109 15.39 -4.34 -6.86
N MET A 110 16.27 -4.99 -7.64
CA MET A 110 16.01 -6.32 -8.20
C MET A 110 15.75 -7.37 -7.11
N GLY A 111 16.50 -7.33 -6.01
CA GLY A 111 16.28 -8.21 -4.87
C GLY A 111 14.94 -8.00 -4.18
N GLN A 112 14.46 -6.75 -4.08
CA GLN A 112 13.13 -6.46 -3.57
C GLN A 112 12.03 -6.93 -4.51
N ALA A 113 12.19 -6.72 -5.82
CA ALA A 113 11.23 -7.18 -6.83
C ALA A 113 11.05 -8.70 -6.77
N ARG A 114 12.13 -9.49 -6.73
CA ARG A 114 12.07 -10.95 -6.56
C ARG A 114 11.27 -11.37 -5.33
N ARG A 115 11.59 -10.81 -4.16
CA ARG A 115 10.86 -11.13 -2.91
C ARG A 115 9.39 -10.72 -2.96
N LEU A 116 9.07 -9.65 -3.68
CA LEU A 116 7.70 -9.18 -3.78
C LEU A 116 6.83 -10.22 -4.51
N VAL A 117 7.32 -10.77 -5.62
CA VAL A 117 6.63 -11.82 -6.39
C VAL A 117 6.29 -13.02 -5.50
N ASP A 118 7.24 -13.46 -4.65
CA ASP A 118 7.04 -14.61 -3.77
C ASP A 118 5.96 -14.39 -2.70
N VAL A 119 5.82 -13.15 -2.20
CA VAL A 119 4.99 -12.84 -1.02
C VAL A 119 3.57 -12.45 -1.38
N VAL A 120 3.32 -11.90 -2.57
CA VAL A 120 2.04 -11.23 -2.89
C VAL A 120 1.09 -12.05 -3.75
N SER A 121 1.42 -13.29 -4.08
CA SER A 121 0.64 -14.15 -4.98
C SER A 121 -0.81 -14.39 -4.53
N GLY A 122 -1.12 -14.28 -3.23
CA GLY A 122 -2.48 -14.38 -2.67
C GLY A 122 -3.13 -13.06 -2.25
N GLU A 123 -2.38 -11.95 -2.20
CA GLU A 123 -2.84 -10.69 -1.57
C GLU A 123 -3.55 -9.77 -2.56
N ARG A 124 -4.54 -8.97 -2.14
CA ARG A 124 -5.23 -8.05 -3.07
C ARG A 124 -4.26 -6.98 -3.60
N PRO A 125 -4.27 -6.67 -4.91
CA PRO A 125 -3.34 -5.69 -5.49
C PRO A 125 -3.33 -4.32 -4.81
N VAL A 126 -4.50 -3.83 -4.38
CA VAL A 126 -4.64 -2.56 -3.66
C VAL A 126 -3.95 -2.57 -2.30
N ASP A 127 -4.05 -3.67 -1.55
CA ASP A 127 -3.44 -3.79 -0.21
C ASP A 127 -1.92 -3.87 -0.31
N VAL A 128 -1.43 -4.55 -1.35
CA VAL A 128 -0.01 -4.60 -1.69
C VAL A 128 0.49 -3.19 -2.04
N GLY A 129 -0.19 -2.49 -2.95
CA GLY A 129 0.16 -1.13 -3.35
C GLY A 129 0.17 -0.15 -2.16
N PHE A 130 -0.86 -0.22 -1.32
CA PHE A 130 -0.95 0.56 -0.10
C PHE A 130 0.21 0.27 0.86
N SER A 131 0.48 -1.01 1.14
CA SER A 131 1.56 -1.44 2.04
C SER A 131 2.94 -1.02 1.53
N LEU A 132 3.15 -1.06 0.21
CA LEU A 132 4.37 -0.58 -0.43
C LEU A 132 4.54 0.93 -0.31
N ALA A 133 3.46 1.69 -0.46
CA ALA A 133 3.49 3.15 -0.42
C ALA A 133 3.63 3.72 1.01
N THR A 134 2.99 3.10 2.00
CA THR A 134 2.86 3.66 3.37
C THR A 134 3.68 2.92 4.42
N GLY A 135 3.94 1.62 4.22
CA GLY A 135 4.58 0.74 5.20
C GLY A 135 6.06 0.44 4.92
N ARG A 136 6.67 1.10 3.94
CA ARG A 136 8.08 0.87 3.55
C ARG A 136 8.85 2.18 3.48
N ALA A 137 10.14 2.10 3.83
CA ALA A 137 11.07 3.19 3.61
C ALA A 137 11.24 3.45 2.11
N SER A 138 11.37 4.73 1.75
CA SER A 138 11.64 5.15 0.36
C SER A 138 13.13 5.41 0.17
N PHE A 139 13.71 4.83 -0.88
CA PHE A 139 15.12 5.00 -1.26
C PHE A 139 15.26 5.56 -2.68
N GLU A 140 16.50 5.78 -3.13
CA GLU A 140 16.84 6.49 -4.35
C GLU A 140 16.58 5.66 -5.60
N HIS A 141 16.93 4.38 -5.63
CA HIS A 141 16.60 3.51 -6.77
C HIS A 141 15.14 3.10 -6.64
N ARG A 142 14.30 3.56 -7.57
CA ARG A 142 12.84 3.37 -7.54
C ARG A 142 12.35 2.72 -8.81
N ALA A 143 11.34 1.88 -8.65
CA ALA A 143 10.48 1.42 -9.72
C ALA A 143 9.01 1.61 -9.33
N VAL A 144 8.19 2.00 -10.29
CA VAL A 144 6.73 2.03 -10.16
C VAL A 144 6.16 1.16 -11.26
N VAL A 145 5.39 0.15 -10.87
CA VAL A 145 4.59 -0.66 -11.78
C VAL A 145 3.14 -0.22 -11.66
N VAL A 146 2.52 0.18 -12.76
CA VAL A 146 1.12 0.58 -12.80
C VAL A 146 0.34 -0.49 -13.56
N GLY A 147 -0.65 -1.07 -12.91
CA GLY A 147 -1.48 -2.12 -13.50
C GLY A 147 -2.89 -2.10 -12.95
N ARG A 148 -3.79 -2.75 -13.68
CA ARG A 148 -5.23 -2.86 -13.37
C ARG A 148 -5.55 -4.16 -12.64
N ASP A 149 -4.83 -5.20 -13.00
CA ASP A 149 -4.97 -6.53 -12.45
C ASP A 149 -3.63 -7.04 -11.90
N ARG A 150 -3.75 -8.14 -11.14
CA ARG A 150 -2.61 -8.82 -10.51
C ARG A 150 -1.59 -9.31 -11.53
N GLU A 151 -2.04 -9.81 -12.68
CA GLU A 151 -1.17 -10.40 -13.69
C GLU A 151 -0.24 -9.34 -14.31
N ALA A 152 -0.80 -8.20 -14.70
CA ALA A 152 -0.04 -7.07 -15.22
C ALA A 152 0.96 -6.52 -14.19
N LEU A 153 0.55 -6.44 -12.91
CA LEU A 153 1.43 -5.98 -11.83
C LEU A 153 2.57 -6.95 -11.57
N LEU A 154 2.30 -8.25 -11.50
CA LEU A 154 3.33 -9.28 -11.32
C LEU A 154 4.29 -9.32 -12.52
N ALA A 155 3.77 -9.25 -13.75
CA ALA A 155 4.59 -9.20 -14.95
C ALA A 155 5.51 -7.96 -14.98
N GLY A 156 4.99 -6.81 -14.53
CA GLY A 156 5.80 -5.59 -14.40
C GLY A 156 6.86 -5.67 -13.28
N VAL A 157 6.56 -6.34 -12.17
CA VAL A 157 7.56 -6.61 -11.11
C VAL A 157 8.61 -7.62 -11.56
N GLU A 158 8.23 -8.60 -12.38
CA GLU A 158 9.16 -9.58 -12.95
C GLU A 158 10.09 -8.89 -13.97
N SER A 159 9.57 -7.94 -14.77
CA SER A 159 10.40 -7.19 -15.72
C SER A 159 11.51 -6.40 -15.01
N ILE A 160 11.18 -5.78 -13.86
CA ILE A 160 12.02 -5.73 -12.64
C ILE A 160 13.39 -6.38 -12.68
N VAL A 161 13.29 -7.69 -12.51
CA VAL A 161 14.34 -8.64 -12.21
C VAL A 161 15.22 -8.89 -13.42
N HIS A 162 14.63 -8.83 -14.62
CA HIS A 162 15.28 -9.14 -15.90
C HIS A 162 15.77 -7.90 -16.65
N ASP A 163 15.65 -6.73 -16.03
CA ASP A 163 15.96 -5.43 -16.66
C ASP A 163 15.26 -5.21 -18.01
N ALA A 164 14.02 -5.70 -18.13
CA ALA A 164 13.24 -5.59 -19.35
C ALA A 164 12.38 -4.31 -19.34
N ALA A 165 12.42 -3.58 -20.46
CA ALA A 165 11.54 -2.44 -20.68
C ALA A 165 10.12 -2.92 -21.06
N VAL A 166 9.14 -2.63 -20.20
CA VAL A 166 7.74 -3.03 -20.38
C VAL A 166 6.83 -1.82 -20.15
N PRO A 167 5.77 -1.61 -20.94
CA PRO A 167 4.78 -0.57 -20.69
C PRO A 167 4.24 -0.62 -19.26
N GLY A 168 4.04 0.53 -18.64
CA GLY A 168 3.55 0.63 -17.27
C GLY A 168 4.60 0.42 -16.18
N VAL A 169 5.87 0.15 -16.54
CA VAL A 169 6.99 0.08 -15.59
C VAL A 169 7.91 1.28 -15.77
N ILE A 170 8.01 2.12 -14.74
CA ILE A 170 8.90 3.27 -14.72
C ILE A 170 10.01 2.99 -13.72
N ARG A 171 11.27 3.18 -14.12
CA ARG A 171 12.44 3.10 -13.24
C ARG A 171 13.25 4.37 -13.28
N ALA A 172 13.73 4.79 -12.13
CA ALA A 172 14.58 5.96 -12.02
C ALA A 172 15.44 5.90 -10.74
N VAL A 173 16.53 6.66 -10.76
CA VAL A 173 17.24 7.04 -9.54
C VAL A 173 16.73 8.43 -9.15
N ALA A 174 16.07 8.53 -8.01
CA ALA A 174 15.54 9.78 -7.51
C ALA A 174 16.70 10.73 -7.14
N GLY A 175 16.69 11.93 -7.73
CA GLY A 175 17.56 13.03 -7.35
C GLY A 175 17.01 13.81 -6.15
N ALA A 176 17.68 14.91 -5.80
CA ALA A 176 17.19 15.85 -4.79
C ALA A 176 15.77 16.32 -5.15
N ALA A 177 14.88 16.36 -4.15
CA ALA A 177 13.51 16.81 -4.34
C ALA A 177 13.50 18.25 -4.83
N LYS A 178 13.04 18.46 -6.07
CA LYS A 178 12.79 19.79 -6.63
C LYS A 178 11.33 20.13 -6.39
N SER A 179 11.06 21.36 -5.99
CA SER A 179 9.70 21.85 -5.90
C SER A 179 9.07 21.87 -7.31
N PRO A 180 7.89 21.28 -7.51
CA PRO A 180 7.29 21.19 -8.82
C PRO A 180 6.84 22.57 -9.31
N VAL A 181 6.79 22.75 -10.62
CA VAL A 181 6.20 23.90 -11.31
C VAL A 181 5.07 23.35 -12.17
N PHE A 182 3.86 23.92 -12.05
CA PHE A 182 2.76 23.54 -12.93
C PHE A 182 2.82 24.39 -14.20
N VAL A 183 2.81 23.72 -15.34
CA VAL A 183 2.83 24.36 -16.66
C VAL A 183 1.47 24.15 -17.30
N PHE A 184 0.77 25.24 -17.55
CA PHE A 184 -0.57 25.29 -18.13
C PHE A 184 -0.42 25.58 -19.62
N SER A 185 -0.77 24.61 -20.48
CA SER A 185 -0.67 24.79 -21.92
C SER A 185 -1.72 25.76 -22.45
N GLY A 186 -1.34 26.57 -23.44
CA GLY A 186 -2.29 27.37 -24.20
C GLY A 186 -3.15 26.56 -25.17
N GLU A 187 -3.77 27.27 -26.11
CA GLU A 187 -4.59 26.67 -27.16
C GLU A 187 -3.77 25.76 -28.10
N GLY A 188 -4.40 24.68 -28.56
CA GLY A 188 -3.82 23.65 -29.43
C GLY A 188 -3.56 22.31 -28.75
N ALA A 189 -3.70 22.22 -27.43
CA ALA A 189 -3.56 20.97 -26.67
C ALA A 189 -4.87 20.16 -26.55
N GLN A 190 -6.00 20.72 -27.01
CA GLN A 190 -7.31 20.09 -26.91
C GLN A 190 -7.48 18.92 -27.89
N TRP A 191 -8.23 17.90 -27.48
CA TRP A 191 -8.63 16.80 -28.34
C TRP A 191 -10.00 16.24 -27.91
N VAL A 192 -10.74 15.68 -28.86
CA VAL A 192 -12.11 15.17 -28.62
C VAL A 192 -12.08 13.97 -27.68
N GLY A 193 -12.84 14.06 -26.58
CA GLY A 193 -12.89 13.02 -25.55
C GLY A 193 -11.84 13.19 -24.45
N MET A 194 -11.06 14.28 -24.48
CA MET A 194 -10.17 14.62 -23.36
C MET A 194 -10.95 14.70 -22.04
N ALA A 195 -10.31 14.30 -20.95
CA ALA A 195 -10.87 14.34 -19.59
C ALA A 195 -12.13 13.47 -19.31
N ARG A 196 -12.74 12.80 -20.31
CA ARG A 196 -13.92 11.95 -20.09
C ARG A 196 -13.70 10.86 -19.04
N GLY A 197 -12.60 10.13 -19.15
CA GLY A 197 -12.26 9.09 -18.16
C GLY A 197 -11.99 9.66 -16.75
N LEU A 198 -11.54 10.92 -16.65
CA LEU A 198 -11.31 11.57 -15.35
C LEU A 198 -12.61 12.08 -14.71
N LEU A 199 -13.60 12.46 -15.50
CA LEU A 199 -14.95 12.77 -14.99
C LEU A 199 -15.60 11.55 -14.33
N GLU A 200 -15.34 10.36 -14.85
CA GLU A 200 -15.89 9.11 -14.31
C GLU A 200 -15.01 8.55 -13.17
N GLY A 201 -13.68 8.62 -13.30
CA GLY A 201 -12.74 7.94 -12.41
C GLY A 201 -12.15 8.78 -11.28
N SER A 202 -12.32 10.11 -11.27
CA SER A 202 -11.75 10.98 -10.23
C SER A 202 -12.80 11.95 -9.66
N PRO A 203 -13.28 11.72 -8.42
CA PRO A 203 -14.21 12.63 -7.75
C PRO A 203 -13.66 14.06 -7.59
N VAL A 204 -12.35 14.20 -7.38
CA VAL A 204 -11.68 15.50 -7.27
C VAL A 204 -11.73 16.25 -8.60
N PHE A 205 -11.42 15.57 -9.70
CA PHE A 205 -11.50 16.14 -11.04
C PHE A 205 -12.94 16.54 -11.38
N ALA A 206 -13.89 15.63 -11.19
CA ALA A 206 -15.30 15.86 -11.49
C ALA A 206 -15.87 17.02 -10.66
N GLY A 207 -15.52 17.11 -9.38
CA GLY A 207 -15.90 18.23 -8.51
C GLY A 207 -15.40 19.57 -9.04
N ARG A 208 -14.12 19.67 -9.40
CA ARG A 208 -13.56 20.91 -9.95
C ARG A 208 -14.15 21.28 -11.30
N MET A 209 -14.42 20.31 -12.17
CA MET A 209 -15.12 20.53 -13.44
C MET A 209 -16.54 21.07 -13.22
N ALA A 210 -17.26 20.54 -12.23
CA ALA A 210 -18.60 21.01 -11.89
C ALA A 210 -18.60 22.45 -11.34
N GLU A 211 -17.61 22.81 -10.51
CA GLU A 211 -17.40 24.20 -10.06
C GLU A 211 -17.16 25.14 -11.25
N CYS A 212 -16.31 24.74 -12.21
CA CYS A 212 -16.08 25.52 -13.42
C CYS A 212 -17.34 25.67 -14.28
N ALA A 213 -18.11 24.59 -14.43
CA ALA A 213 -19.38 24.62 -15.18
C ALA A 213 -20.36 25.63 -14.59
N ALA A 214 -20.60 25.56 -13.27
CA ALA A 214 -21.51 26.47 -12.57
C ALA A 214 -21.10 27.95 -12.69
N VAL A 215 -19.79 28.23 -12.77
CA VAL A 215 -19.29 29.60 -13.00
C VAL A 215 -19.51 30.04 -14.44
N LEU A 216 -19.20 29.17 -15.41
CA LEU A 216 -19.24 29.46 -16.84
C LEU A 216 -20.65 29.61 -17.41
N GLU A 217 -21.66 28.94 -16.83
CA GLU A 217 -23.08 29.02 -17.25
C GLU A 217 -23.63 30.45 -17.39
N ARG A 218 -23.01 31.44 -16.72
CA ARG A 218 -23.38 32.86 -16.82
C ARG A 218 -22.83 33.58 -18.06
N TYR A 219 -21.86 32.99 -18.73
CA TYR A 219 -21.07 33.61 -19.81
C TYR A 219 -21.20 32.88 -21.14
N VAL A 220 -21.71 31.65 -21.14
CA VAL A 220 -21.84 30.80 -22.33
C VAL A 220 -23.26 30.26 -22.47
N ASP A 221 -23.66 29.96 -23.70
CA ASP A 221 -24.97 29.39 -24.06
C ASP A 221 -24.92 27.86 -24.25
N TRP A 222 -23.84 27.23 -23.84
CA TRP A 222 -23.58 25.78 -23.96
C TRP A 222 -23.11 25.17 -22.64
N SER A 223 -23.18 23.84 -22.52
CA SER A 223 -22.79 23.11 -21.31
C SER A 223 -21.35 22.60 -21.40
N LEU A 224 -20.51 23.01 -20.43
CA LEU A 224 -19.13 22.52 -20.30
C LEU A 224 -19.06 21.00 -20.23
N LEU A 225 -19.91 20.38 -19.40
CA LEU A 225 -19.89 18.94 -19.21
C LEU A 225 -20.40 18.19 -20.46
N ALA A 226 -21.37 18.77 -21.18
CA ALA A 226 -21.85 18.19 -22.44
C ALA A 226 -20.76 18.17 -23.51
N VAL A 227 -19.99 19.27 -23.64
CA VAL A 227 -18.84 19.35 -24.56
C VAL A 227 -17.79 18.30 -24.23
N VAL A 228 -17.39 18.18 -22.96
CA VAL A 228 -16.34 17.22 -22.55
C VAL A 228 -16.79 15.76 -22.72
N ARG A 229 -18.07 15.47 -22.51
CA ARG A 229 -18.64 14.12 -22.74
C ARG A 229 -18.84 13.79 -24.21
N GLY A 230 -18.83 14.80 -25.09
CA GLY A 230 -19.15 14.64 -26.51
C GLY A 230 -20.63 14.32 -26.73
N GLU A 231 -21.52 14.93 -25.94
CA GLU A 231 -22.97 14.77 -26.10
C GLU A 231 -23.45 15.33 -27.45
N GLU A 232 -24.47 14.71 -28.04
CA GLU A 232 -25.05 15.16 -29.30
C GLU A 232 -25.62 16.59 -29.16
N GLY A 233 -25.27 17.48 -30.09
CA GLY A 233 -25.66 18.89 -30.04
C GLY A 233 -24.74 19.79 -29.23
N ALA A 234 -23.71 19.25 -28.55
CA ALA A 234 -22.67 20.09 -27.95
C ALA A 234 -21.84 20.80 -29.03
N PRO A 235 -21.42 22.06 -28.80
CA PRO A 235 -20.64 22.80 -29.79
C PRO A 235 -19.25 22.18 -29.98
N CYS A 236 -18.69 22.39 -31.17
CA CYS A 236 -17.38 21.85 -31.53
C CYS A 236 -16.26 22.43 -30.67
N LEU A 237 -15.36 21.57 -30.18
CA LEU A 237 -14.20 21.95 -29.36
C LEU A 237 -13.19 22.82 -30.13
N ASP A 238 -13.18 22.77 -31.46
CA ASP A 238 -12.29 23.57 -32.31
C ASP A 238 -12.71 25.04 -32.40
N ARG A 239 -13.92 25.39 -31.93
CA ARG A 239 -14.32 26.79 -31.77
C ARG A 239 -13.54 27.40 -30.62
N VAL A 240 -12.79 28.46 -30.86
CA VAL A 240 -11.96 29.16 -29.86
C VAL A 240 -12.77 29.52 -28.60
N ASP A 241 -14.00 30.00 -28.78
CA ASP A 241 -14.91 30.40 -27.70
C ASP A 241 -15.47 29.23 -26.88
N VAL A 242 -15.21 27.99 -27.31
CA VAL A 242 -15.54 26.73 -26.61
C VAL A 242 -14.27 26.05 -26.09
N GLY A 243 -13.27 25.89 -26.96
CA GLY A 243 -12.02 25.22 -26.67
C GLY A 243 -11.24 25.88 -25.53
N GLN A 244 -11.13 27.21 -25.52
CA GLN A 244 -10.39 27.92 -24.46
C GLN A 244 -11.01 27.75 -23.06
N PRO A 245 -12.33 27.99 -22.85
CA PRO A 245 -12.94 27.73 -21.54
C PRO A 245 -12.89 26.26 -21.12
N VAL A 246 -13.05 25.32 -22.06
CA VAL A 246 -12.93 23.89 -21.76
C VAL A 246 -11.50 23.53 -21.32
N LEU A 247 -10.48 24.00 -22.04
CA LEU A 247 -9.08 23.79 -21.67
C LEU A 247 -8.75 24.37 -20.31
N PHE A 248 -9.22 25.60 -20.02
CA PHE A 248 -9.07 26.20 -18.70
C PHE A 248 -9.63 25.30 -17.60
N ALA A 249 -10.89 24.86 -17.76
CA ALA A 249 -11.55 24.00 -16.77
C ALA A 249 -10.82 22.66 -16.58
N VAL A 250 -10.37 22.04 -17.67
CA VAL A 250 -9.58 20.79 -17.61
C VAL A 250 -8.27 21.00 -16.87
N MET A 251 -7.51 22.05 -17.18
CA MET A 251 -6.21 22.27 -16.56
C MET A 251 -6.30 22.58 -15.06
N VAL A 252 -7.26 23.43 -14.64
CA VAL A 252 -7.45 23.69 -13.20
C VAL A 252 -7.98 22.47 -12.46
N SER A 253 -8.74 21.60 -13.13
CA SER A 253 -9.19 20.32 -12.57
C SER A 253 -8.05 19.31 -12.45
N LEU A 254 -7.13 19.25 -13.42
CA LEU A 254 -5.90 18.45 -13.31
C LEU A 254 -5.01 18.96 -12.18
N ALA A 255 -4.88 20.28 -12.03
CA ALA A 255 -4.13 20.87 -10.91
C ALA A 255 -4.71 20.44 -9.56
N ALA A 256 -6.04 20.47 -9.41
CA ALA A 256 -6.71 20.00 -8.20
C ALA A 256 -6.45 18.51 -7.91
N VAL A 257 -6.40 17.66 -8.94
CA VAL A 257 -6.02 16.24 -8.78
C VAL A 257 -4.59 16.11 -8.26
N TRP A 258 -3.61 16.82 -8.84
CA TRP A 258 -2.23 16.79 -8.35
C TRP A 258 -2.11 17.24 -6.89
N GLU A 259 -2.81 18.32 -6.53
CA GLU A 259 -2.83 18.84 -5.17
C GLU A 259 -3.45 17.84 -4.17
N SER A 260 -4.45 17.06 -4.60
CA SER A 260 -5.06 16.02 -3.76
C SER A 260 -4.11 14.88 -3.40
N TYR A 261 -3.09 14.63 -4.24
CA TYR A 261 -1.98 13.72 -3.95
C TYR A 261 -0.80 14.39 -3.21
N GLY A 262 -0.99 15.62 -2.74
CA GLY A 262 0.01 16.38 -1.99
C GLY A 262 1.06 17.08 -2.85
N VAL A 263 0.94 17.05 -4.18
CA VAL A 263 1.86 17.74 -5.09
C VAL A 263 1.47 19.22 -5.15
N ARG A 264 2.21 20.06 -4.43
CA ARG A 264 1.97 21.51 -4.39
C ARG A 264 2.97 22.25 -5.27
N PRO A 265 2.53 23.05 -6.25
CA PRO A 265 3.43 23.81 -7.09
C PRO A 265 4.11 24.93 -6.28
N SER A 266 5.39 25.16 -6.55
CA SER A 266 6.13 26.33 -6.06
C SER A 266 6.01 27.54 -6.98
N ALA A 267 5.68 27.30 -8.24
CA ALA A 267 5.37 28.31 -9.24
C ALA A 267 4.40 27.73 -10.26
N VAL A 268 3.75 28.62 -11.00
CA VAL A 268 2.92 28.27 -12.15
C VAL A 268 3.38 29.10 -13.36
N VAL A 269 3.30 28.51 -14.55
CA VAL A 269 3.60 29.17 -15.83
C VAL A 269 2.52 28.78 -16.83
N GLY A 270 2.05 29.71 -17.65
CA GLY A 270 1.11 29.48 -18.75
C GLY A 270 1.25 30.52 -19.84
#